data_AF-K0ETA6-F1
#
_entry.id   AF-K0ETA6-F1
#
_cell.length_a   1.000
_cell.length_b   1.000
_cell.length_c   1.000
_cell.angle_alpha   90.00
_cell.angle_beta   90.00
_cell.angle_gamma   90.00
#
_symmetry.space_group_name_H-M   'P 1'
#
loop_
_entity.id
_entity.type
_entity.pdbx_description
1 polymer ?
#
loop_
_entity_poly.entity_id
_entity_poly.type
_entity_poly.pdbx_seq_one_letter_code
_entity_poly.pdbx_strand_id
1 'polypeptide(L)'
;MLSDHPSEDELRLFFDEALTAVRGGAGVPTDNGLDLRTANALWEIAEAYPDIPDHLIAAAHAAFAGQLDGANAAARQAAINRAFE
;
A
#
# COMPACT_ATOMS: atom_id res chain seq x y z
N MET A 1 7.63 -2.93 -18.03
CA MET A 1 7.07 -4.30 -17.96
C MET A 1 7.15 -4.67 -16.50
N LEU A 2 6.02 -4.75 -15.78
CA LEU A 2 6.06 -5.42 -14.48
C LEU A 2 6.47 -6.87 -14.75
N SER A 3 7.55 -7.32 -14.12
CA SER A 3 7.83 -8.75 -14.01
C SER A 3 6.65 -9.41 -13.27
N ASP A 4 6.39 -10.71 -13.50
CA ASP A 4 5.35 -11.49 -12.77
C ASP A 4 5.46 -11.32 -11.24
N HIS A 5 6.65 -10.99 -10.76
CA HIS A 5 6.91 -10.52 -9.41
C HIS A 5 7.75 -9.23 -9.48
N PRO A 6 7.19 -8.06 -9.15
CA PRO A 6 7.97 -6.82 -9.11
C PRO A 6 9.09 -6.95 -8.09
N SER A 7 10.26 -6.45 -8.44
CA SER A 7 11.39 -6.31 -7.53
C SER A 7 11.08 -5.32 -6.40
N GLU A 8 11.84 -5.40 -5.31
CA GLU A 8 11.71 -4.47 -4.18
C GLU A 8 11.88 -3.00 -4.60
N ASP A 9 12.78 -2.76 -5.57
CA ASP A 9 13.02 -1.41 -6.12
C ASP A 9 11.85 -0.92 -6.99
N GLU A 10 11.24 -1.81 -7.78
CA GLU A 10 10.00 -1.49 -8.51
C GLU A 10 8.86 -1.19 -7.53
N LEU A 11 8.71 -1.98 -6.47
CA LEU A 11 7.71 -1.73 -5.43
C LEU A 11 7.90 -0.38 -4.73
N ARG A 12 9.14 0.02 -4.45
CA ARG A 12 9.45 1.35 -3.90
C ARG A 12 9.05 2.46 -4.85
N LEU A 13 9.43 2.34 -6.14
CA LEU A 13 9.06 3.31 -7.16
C LEU A 13 7.53 3.47 -7.24
N PHE A 14 6.81 2.36 -7.30
CA PHE A 14 5.35 2.37 -7.37
C PHE A 14 4.70 2.96 -6.12
N PHE A 15 5.25 2.69 -4.93
CA PHE A 15 4.78 3.30 -3.70
C PHE A 15 5.01 4.82 -3.69
N ASP A 16 6.18 5.29 -4.10
CA ASP A 16 6.50 6.71 -4.14
C ASP A 16 5.65 7.47 -5.17
N GLU A 17 5.43 6.89 -6.35
CA GLU A 17 4.55 7.43 -7.38
C GLU A 17 3.11 7.52 -6.87
N ALA A 18 2.59 6.45 -6.25
CA ALA A 18 1.25 6.43 -5.70
C ALA A 18 1.07 7.42 -4.55
N LEU A 19 2.04 7.50 -3.63
CA LEU A 19 2.02 8.45 -2.51
C LEU A 19 2.06 9.90 -3.01
N THR A 20 2.87 10.19 -4.03
CA THR A 20 2.92 11.50 -4.67
C THR A 20 1.58 11.85 -5.32
N ALA A 21 0.96 10.89 -6.02
CA ALA A 21 -0.33 11.07 -6.66
C ALA A 21 -1.44 11.42 -5.65
N VAL A 22 -1.60 10.62 -4.59
CA VAL A 22 -2.66 10.84 -3.59
C VAL A 22 -2.47 12.11 -2.77
N ARG A 23 -1.21 12.50 -2.50
CA ARG A 23 -0.90 13.80 -1.87
C ARG A 23 -1.19 15.00 -2.78
N GLY A 24 -1.26 14.80 -4.09
CA GLY A 24 -1.67 15.80 -5.08
C GLY A 24 -3.18 15.80 -5.36
N GLY A 25 -3.97 15.00 -4.63
CA GLY A 25 -5.41 14.87 -4.86
C GLY A 25 -5.79 13.99 -6.05
N ALA A 26 -4.84 13.24 -6.61
CA ALA A 26 -5.13 12.17 -7.56
C ALA A 26 -5.50 10.87 -6.81
N GLY A 27 -5.99 9.88 -7.55
CA GLY A 27 -6.23 8.54 -7.01
C GLY A 27 -4.96 7.68 -6.97
N VAL A 28 -5.10 6.46 -6.44
CA VAL A 28 -4.04 5.44 -6.47
C VAL A 28 -3.88 4.92 -7.91
N PRO A 29 -2.69 4.98 -8.51
CA PRO A 29 -2.44 4.38 -9.82
C PRO A 29 -2.73 2.88 -9.83
N THR A 30 -3.33 2.37 -10.90
CA THR A 30 -3.57 0.94 -11.10
C THR A 30 -2.31 0.20 -11.56
N ASP A 31 -2.29 -1.13 -11.43
CA ASP A 31 -1.21 -2.00 -11.96
C ASP A 31 0.18 -1.68 -11.40
N ASN A 32 0.27 -1.57 -10.07
CA ASN A 32 1.43 -1.05 -9.34
C ASN A 32 2.14 -2.10 -8.46
N GLY A 33 1.67 -3.36 -8.45
CA GLY A 33 2.25 -4.42 -7.61
C GLY A 33 2.10 -4.23 -6.09
N LEU A 34 1.46 -3.16 -5.62
CA LEU A 34 1.23 -2.92 -4.20
C LEU A 34 0.16 -3.89 -3.68
N ASP A 35 0.37 -4.41 -2.48
CA ASP A 35 -0.61 -5.28 -1.86
C ASP A 35 -1.86 -4.49 -1.44
N LEU A 36 -2.96 -5.21 -1.17
CA LEU A 36 -4.23 -4.58 -0.82
C LEU A 36 -4.14 -3.69 0.43
N ARG A 37 -3.29 -4.02 1.40
CA ARG A 37 -3.19 -3.24 2.64
C ARG A 37 -2.47 -1.92 2.37
N THR A 38 -1.39 -1.95 1.60
CA THR A 38 -0.69 -0.76 1.11
C THR A 38 -1.61 0.10 0.25
N ALA A 39 -2.32 -0.51 -0.70
CA ALA A 39 -3.26 0.20 -1.58
C ALA A 39 -4.41 0.86 -0.80
N ASN A 40 -4.98 0.17 0.19
CA ASN A 40 -6.02 0.74 1.05
C ASN A 40 -5.50 1.93 1.85
N ALA A 41 -4.30 1.84 2.43
CA ALA A 41 -3.72 2.96 3.18
C ALA A 41 -3.47 4.19 2.27
N LEU A 42 -3.14 3.99 1.00
CA LEU A 42 -3.04 5.07 0.02
C LEU A 42 -4.42 5.65 -0.35
N TRP A 43 -5.47 4.82 -0.43
CA TRP A 43 -6.84 5.29 -0.64
C TRP A 43 -7.35 6.15 0.51
N GLU A 44 -7.06 5.80 1.77
CA GLU A 44 -7.40 6.64 2.93
C GLU A 44 -6.76 8.04 2.81
N ILE A 45 -5.53 8.13 2.30
CA ILE A 45 -4.88 9.42 2.02
C ILE A 45 -5.62 10.18 0.92
N ALA A 46 -6.00 9.50 -0.17
CA ALA A 46 -6.73 10.12 -1.28
C ALA A 46 -8.09 10.66 -0.84
N GLU A 47 -8.79 9.95 0.05
CA GLU A 47 -10.08 10.37 0.61
C GLU A 47 -9.96 11.57 1.57
N ALA A 48 -8.83 11.71 2.25
CA ALA A 48 -8.58 12.81 3.17
C ALA A 48 -8.09 14.11 2.49
N TYR A 49 -7.75 14.07 1.19
CA TYR A 49 -7.26 15.25 0.48
C TYR A 49 -8.31 16.40 0.46
N PRO A 50 -7.91 17.67 0.70
CA PRO A 50 -6.54 18.16 0.85
C PRO A 50 -5.98 18.09 2.28
N ASP A 51 -6.82 17.86 3.28
CA ASP A 51 -6.45 17.91 4.70
C ASP A 51 -5.93 16.56 5.20
N ILE A 52 -4.85 16.08 4.59
CA ILE A 52 -4.26 14.76 4.86
C ILE A 52 -3.62 14.75 6.26
N PRO A 53 -4.11 13.94 7.22
CA PRO A 53 -3.49 13.80 8.52
C PRO A 53 -2.16 13.03 8.44
N ASP A 54 -1.16 13.45 9.23
CA ASP A 54 0.16 12.79 9.28
C ASP A 54 0.09 11.30 9.62
N HIS A 55 -0.90 10.88 10.42
CA HIS A 55 -1.06 9.47 10.79
C HIS A 55 -1.47 8.58 9.60
N LEU A 56 -2.15 9.12 8.58
CA LEU A 56 -2.45 8.36 7.37
C LEU A 56 -1.20 8.16 6.51
N ILE A 57 -0.33 9.18 6.42
CA ILE A 57 0.98 9.07 5.77
C ILE A 57 1.83 8.02 6.49
N ALA A 58 1.89 8.07 7.82
CA ALA A 58 2.59 7.08 8.63
C ALA A 58 2.01 5.66 8.44
N ALA A 59 0.68 5.53 8.36
CA ALA A 59 0.02 4.25 8.12
C ALA A 59 0.34 3.67 6.74
N ALA A 60 0.40 4.49 5.69
CA ALA A 60 0.81 4.06 4.36
C ALA A 60 2.25 3.55 4.32
N HIS A 61 3.18 4.26 4.97
CA HIS A 61 4.56 3.79 5.10
C HIS A 61 4.66 2.49 5.91
N ALA A 62 3.91 2.35 7.00
CA ALA A 62 3.90 1.13 7.81
C ALA A 62 3.30 -0.05 7.03
N ALA A 63 2.22 0.18 6.26
CA ALA A 63 1.64 -0.84 5.39
C ALA A 63 2.64 -1.28 4.32
N PHE A 64 3.34 -0.34 3.69
CA PHE A 64 4.37 -0.65 2.69
C PHE A 64 5.55 -1.41 3.29
N ALA A 65 6.04 -1.03 4.47
CA ALA A 65 7.07 -1.80 5.18
C ALA A 65 6.61 -3.24 5.44
N GLY A 66 5.34 -3.41 5.85
CA GLY A 66 4.70 -4.71 6.03
C GLY A 66 4.55 -5.54 4.75
N GLN A 67 4.54 -4.91 3.58
CA GLN A 67 4.57 -5.59 2.29
C GLN A 67 5.99 -6.11 2.00
N LEU A 68 7.01 -5.29 2.26
CA LEU A 68 8.41 -5.65 2.00
C LEU A 68 8.92 -6.77 2.92
N ASP A 69 8.53 -6.75 4.20
CA ASP A 69 8.96 -7.75 5.18
C ASP A 69 8.03 -9.00 5.24
N GLY A 70 6.93 -8.98 4.48
CA GLY A 70 5.96 -10.08 4.41
C GLY A 70 4.93 -10.12 5.55
N ALA A 71 4.95 -9.18 6.50
CA ALA A 71 4.00 -9.14 7.61
C ALA A 71 2.55 -8.99 7.17
N ASN A 72 2.29 -8.28 6.07
CA ASN A 72 0.95 -8.15 5.51
C ASN A 72 0.40 -9.49 5.00
N ALA A 73 1.24 -10.25 4.29
CA ALA A 73 0.90 -11.58 3.81
C ALA A 73 0.68 -12.55 4.97
N ALA A 74 1.54 -12.52 5.99
CA ALA A 74 1.40 -13.32 7.20
C ALA A 74 0.10 -13.00 7.96
N ALA A 75 -0.22 -11.72 8.13
CA ALA A 75 -1.46 -11.28 8.77
C ALA A 75 -2.70 -11.73 7.99
N ARG A 76 -2.66 -11.63 6.65
CA ARG A 76 -3.73 -12.13 5.78
C ARG A 76 -3.91 -13.64 5.94
N GLN A 77 -2.82 -14.42 5.93
CA GLN A 77 -2.89 -15.87 6.10
C GLN A 77 -3.44 -16.25 7.49
N ALA A 78 -3.03 -15.54 8.54
CA ALA A 78 -3.55 -15.76 9.89
C ALA A 78 -5.05 -15.46 10.00
N ALA A 79 -5.53 -14.40 9.34
CA ALA A 79 -6.95 -14.07 9.28
C ALA A 79 -7.77 -15.14 8.54
N ILE A 80 -7.22 -15.67 7.44
CA ILE A 80 -7.82 -16.80 6.71
C ILE A 80 -7.91 -18.02 7.61
N ASN A 81 -6.82 -18.42 8.26
CA ASN A 81 -6.81 -19.59 9.13
C ASN A 81 -7.87 -19.49 10.24
N ARG A 82 -7.98 -18.33 10.90
CA ARG A 82 -9.00 -18.09 11.94
C ARG A 82 -10.44 -18.17 11.41
N ALA A 83 -10.67 -17.85 10.14
CA ALA A 83 -12.00 -17.91 9.55
C ALA A 83 -12.45 -19.34 9.20
N PHE A 84 -11.51 -20.31 9.20
CA PHE A 84 -11.76 -21.72 8.91
C PHE A 84 -11.57 -22.65 10.13
N GLU A 85 -11.35 -22.09 11.32
CA GLU A 85 -11.41 -22.78 12.63
C GLU A 85 -12.84 -22.80 13.16
#